data_AF-A0A6P0LWK9-F1
#
_entry.id   AF-A0A6P0LWK9-F1
#
_cell.length_a   1.000
_cell.length_b   1.000
_cell.length_c   1.000
_cell.angle_alpha   90.00
_cell.angle_beta   90.00
_cell.angle_gamma   90.00
#
_symmetry.space_group_name_H-M   'P 1'
#
loop_
_entity.id
_entity.type
_entity.pdbx_description
1 polymer ?
#
loop_
_entity_poly.entity_id
_entity_poly.type
_entity_poly.pdbx_seq_one_letter_code
_entity_poly.pdbx_strand_id
1 'polypeptide(L)' 'MSFELLSLETVQDIAKDYGYWAVFFGIALENAGVPIPGETITLVGGFGAGSGELNYWVVL' A
#
# COMPACT_ATOMS: atom_id res chain seq x y z
N MET A 1 24.24 -4.94 1.38
CA MET A 1 22.96 -5.06 0.65
C MET A 1 21.88 -4.73 1.65
N SER A 2 21.47 -3.45 1.73
CA SER A 2 20.30 -3.09 2.53
C SER A 2 19.10 -3.71 1.83
N PHE A 3 18.34 -4.52 2.54
CA PHE A 3 17.09 -5.07 2.04
C PHE A 3 16.06 -3.92 2.05
N GLU A 4 16.12 -3.03 1.06
CA GLU A 4 15.01 -2.12 0.72
C GLU A 4 13.92 -2.95 0.06
N LEU A 5 13.27 -3.81 0.84
CA LEU A 5 12.35 -4.85 0.35
C LEU A 5 11.14 -4.26 -0.39
N LEU A 6 10.79 -3.00 -0.14
CA LEU A 6 9.76 -2.24 -0.83
C LEU A 6 10.13 -0.75 -0.79
N SER A 7 10.57 -0.19 -1.92
CA SER A 7 10.73 1.26 -2.07
C SER A 7 9.36 1.94 -2.09
N LEU A 8 9.28 3.17 -1.59
CA LEU A 8 8.05 4.00 -1.65
C LEU A 8 7.49 4.08 -3.07
N GLU A 9 8.38 4.15 -4.06
CA GLU A 9 8.03 4.17 -5.47
C GLU A 9 7.35 2.87 -5.90
N THR A 10 7.85 1.71 -5.46
CA THR A 10 7.23 0.41 -5.72
C THR A 10 5.86 0.28 -5.09
N VAL A 11 5.68 0.78 -3.85
CA VAL A 11 4.37 0.76 -3.17
C VAL A 11 3.38 1.67 -3.90
N GLN A 12 3.84 2.82 -4.39
CA GLN A 12 3.02 3.76 -5.16
C GLN A 12 2.63 3.20 -6.53
N ASP A 13 3.55 2.54 -7.23
CA ASP A 13 3.30 1.88 -8.52
C ASP A 13 2.28 0.74 -8.35
N ILE A 14 2.46 -0.13 -7.35
CA ILE A 14 1.52 -1.21 -7.04
C ILE A 14 0.16 -0.62 -6.62
N ALA A 15 0.12 0.47 -5.86
CA ALA A 15 -1.13 1.13 -5.51
C ALA A 15 -1.82 1.79 -6.72
N LYS A 16 -1.09 2.26 -7.73
CA LYS A 16 -1.69 2.76 -8.97
C LYS A 16 -2.21 1.62 -9.85
N ASP A 17 -1.46 0.53 -9.99
CA ASP A 17 -1.84 -0.60 -10.87
C ASP A 17 -2.89 -1.52 -10.25
N TYR A 18 -2.81 -1.80 -8.94
CA TYR A 18 -3.67 -2.74 -8.24
C TYR A 18 -4.69 -2.08 -7.30
N GLY A 19 -4.56 -0.78 -7.06
CA GLY A 19 -5.52 0.00 -6.30
C GLY A 19 -5.83 -0.57 -4.91
N TYR A 20 -7.10 -0.86 -4.66
CA TYR A 20 -7.56 -1.42 -3.37
C TYR A 20 -6.94 -2.78 -3.04
N TRP A 21 -6.62 -3.59 -4.05
CA TRP A 21 -6.00 -4.89 -3.84
C TRP A 21 -4.58 -4.75 -3.31
N ALA A 22 -3.85 -3.71 -3.71
CA ALA A 22 -2.52 -3.40 -3.18
C ALA A 22 -2.57 -3.13 -1.68
N VAL A 23 -3.53 -2.30 -1.26
CA VAL A 23 -3.71 -1.93 0.15
C VAL A 23 -4.13 -3.14 0.97
N PHE A 24 -5.12 -3.89 0.48
CA PHE A 24 -5.62 -5.07 1.18
C PHE A 24 -4.54 -6.15 1.33
N PHE A 25 -3.88 -6.55 0.24
CA PHE A 25 -2.84 -7.59 0.31
C PHE A 25 -1.59 -7.11 1.02
N GLY A 26 -1.24 -5.82 0.91
CA GLY A 26 -0.11 -5.24 1.62
C GLY A 26 -0.28 -5.34 3.15
N ILE A 27 -1.46 -4.96 3.65
CA ILE A 27 -1.81 -5.09 5.07
C ILE A 27 -1.97 -6.57 5.47
N ALA A 28 -2.58 -7.40 4.61
CA ALA A 28 -2.77 -8.82 4.91
C ALA A 28 -1.43 -9.58 5.01
N LEU A 29 -0.46 -9.26 4.15
CA LEU A 29 0.88 -9.86 4.18
C LEU A 29 1.68 -9.38 5.40
N GLU A 30 1.56 -8.11 5.78
CA GLU A 30 2.11 -7.59 7.03
C GLU A 30 1.55 -8.37 8.24
N ASN A 31 0.22 -8.52 8.32
CA ASN A 31 -0.44 -9.32 9.36
C ASN A 31 -0.06 -10.81 9.29
N ALA A 32 0.31 -11.34 8.12
CA ALA A 32 0.79 -12.71 7.94
C ALA A 32 2.26 -12.90 8.38
N GLY A 33 2.92 -11.86 8.89
CA GLY A 33 4.29 -11.89 9.39
C GLY A 33 5.36 -11.62 8.32
N VAL A 34 4.95 -11.19 7.12
CA VAL A 34 5.90 -10.67 6.12
C VAL A 34 6.31 -9.27 6.58
N PRO A 35 7.63 -8.97 6.70
CA PRO A 35 8.11 -7.66 7.12
C PRO A 35 7.94 -6.63 6.00
N ILE A 36 6.68 -6.27 5.74
CA ILE A 36 6.25 -5.24 4.81
C ILE A 36 5.87 -4.00 5.65
N PRO A 37 6.26 -2.78 5.26
CA PRO A 37 5.90 -1.57 6.00
C PRO A 37 4.42 -1.22 5.79
N GLY A 38 3.55 -1.77 6.63
CA GLY A 38 2.09 -1.58 6.57
C GLY A 38 1.62 -0.12 6.73
N GLU A 39 2.32 0.67 7.56
CA GLU A 39 2.07 2.12 7.70
C GLU A 39 2.28 2.87 6.38
N THR A 40 3.29 2.48 5.59
CA THR A 40 3.56 3.09 4.28
C THR A 40 2.47 2.75 3.28
N ILE A 41 2.00 1.50 3.26
CA ILE A 41 0.90 1.08 2.38
C ILE A 41 -0.40 1.80 2.75
N THR A 42 -0.68 1.93 4.05
CA THR A 42 -1.85 2.66 4.54
C THR A 42 -1.77 4.14 4.15
N LEU A 43 -0.59 4.77 4.27
CA LEU A 43 -0.38 6.15 3.84
C LEU A 43 -0.55 6.33 2.32
N VAL A 44 0.01 5.43 1.51
CA VAL A 44 -0.14 5.48 0.06
C VAL A 44 -1.59 5.22 -0.36
N GLY A 45 -2.28 4.27 0.28
CA GLY A 45 -3.69 4.00 0.06
C GLY A 45 -4.58 5.20 0.44
N GLY A 46 -4.32 5.82 1.60
CA GLY A 46 -5.03 7.03 2.04
C GLY A 46 -4.71 8.26 1.18
N PHE A 47 -3.48 8.39 0.70
CA PHE A 47 -3.10 9.42 -0.26
C PHE A 47 -3.81 9.22 -1.61
N GLY A 48 -3.85 7.97 -2.12
CA GLY A 48 -4.61 7.61 -3.32
C GLY A 48 -6.11 7.87 -3.16
N ALA A 49 -6.65 7.66 -1.94
CA ALA A 49 -8.02 8.01 -1.62
C ALA A 49 -8.27 9.52 -1.65
N GLY A 50 -7.31 10.30 -1.14
CA GLY A 50 -7.35 11.77 -1.17
C GLY A 50 -7.13 12.37 -2.56
N SER A 51 -6.36 11.69 -3.43
CA SER A 51 -6.11 12.12 -4.81
C SER A 51 -7.25 11.77 -5.78
N GLY A 52 -8.24 10.99 -5.32
CA GLY A 52 -9.36 10.52 -6.14
C GLY A 52 -9.05 9.31 -7.02
N GLU A 53 -7.85 8.72 -6.87
CA GLU A 53 -7.45 7.47 -7.54
C GLU A 53 -8.05 6.24 -6.85
N LEU A 54 -8.32 6.35 -5.55
CA LEU A 54 -9.04 5.36 -4.76
C LEU A 54 -10.29 5.99 -4.13
N ASN A 55 -11.30 5.16 -3.93
CA ASN A 55 -12.51 5.55 -3.25
C ASN A 55 -12.25 5.50 -1.76
N TYR A 56 -12.24 6.67 -1.13
CA TYR A 56 -12.08 6.86 0.32
C TYR A 56 -12.83 5.83 1.17
N TRP A 57 -14.08 5.53 0.84
CA TRP A 57 -14.91 4.60 1.62
C TRP A 57 -14.44 3.15 1.61
N VAL A 58 -13.59 2.78 0.65
CA VAL A 58 -13.05 1.42 0.49
C VAL A 58 -11.67 1.29 1.15
N VAL A 59 -10.99 2.41 1.40
CA VAL A 59 -9.63 2.45 2.00
C VAL A 59 -9.63 2.90 3.46
N LEU A 60 -10.80 3.25 4.01
CA LEU A 60 -11.03 3.61 5.42
C LEU A 60 -11.33 2.38 6.27
#